data_AF-A0A8I0FCI8-F1
#
_entry.id   AF-A0A8I0FCI8-F1
#
_cell.length_a   1.000
_cell.length_b   1.000
_cell.length_c   1.000
_cell.angle_alpha   90.00
_cell.angle_beta   90.00
_cell.angle_gamma   90.00
#
_symmetry.space_group_name_H-M   'P 1'
#
loop_
_entity.id
_entity.type
_entity.pdbx_description
1 polymer ?
#
loop_
_entity_poly.entity_id
_entity_poly.type
_entity_poly.pdbx_seq_one_letter_code
_entity_poly.pdbx_strand_id
1 'polypeptide(L)' 'SKDAYVEGEVGIGPIPTGFSIEVTLNVYLIGMDREEAEKLVAAAHIVCPYSNATRNNIDVTFNIVTE' A
#
# COMPACT_ATOMS: atom_id res chain seq x y z
N SER A 1 3.81 -21.62 -4.48
CA SER A 1 4.56 -20.44 -4.02
C SER A 1 3.90 -19.23 -4.66
N LYS A 2 3.61 -18.15 -3.92
CA LYS A 2 3.25 -16.88 -4.56
C LYS A 2 4.57 -16.12 -4.77
N ASP A 3 4.91 -15.84 -6.01
CA ASP A 3 6.19 -15.17 -6.34
C ASP A 3 6.15 -13.67 -6.01
N ALA A 4 4.96 -13.07 -6.04
CA ALA A 4 4.67 -11.75 -5.51
C ALA A 4 3.21 -11.69 -5.03
N TYR A 5 2.95 -11.03 -3.90
CA TYR A 5 1.58 -10.81 -3.42
C TYR A 5 1.47 -9.58 -2.53
N VAL A 6 0.24 -9.07 -2.38
CA VAL A 6 -0.07 -7.93 -1.52
C VAL A 6 -1.18 -8.32 -0.56
N GLU A 7 -0.99 -8.03 0.72
CA GLU A 7 -2.05 -8.10 1.74
C GLU A 7 -2.48 -6.67 2.07
N GLY A 8 -3.79 -6.42 1.99
CA GLY A 8 -4.37 -5.12 2.30
C GLY A 8 -5.14 -5.16 3.60
N GLU A 9 -4.76 -4.31 4.54
CA GLU A 9 -5.48 -4.07 5.78
C GLU A 9 -6.16 -2.71 5.69
N VAL A 10 -7.46 -2.67 5.99
CA VAL A 10 -8.26 -1.44 5.94
C VAL A 10 -8.80 -1.17 7.33
N GLY A 11 -8.27 -0.13 7.98
CA GLY A 11 -8.79 0.40 9.23
C GLY A 11 -9.98 1.33 8.96
N ILE A 12 -10.88 1.45 9.94
CA ILE A 12 -11.98 2.41 9.93
C ILE A 12 -12.10 3.08 11.29
N GLY A 13 -12.28 4.40 11.29
CA GLY A 13 -12.37 5.19 12.50
C GLY A 13 -13.26 6.43 12.35
N PRO A 14 -13.78 6.97 13.45
CA PRO A 14 -14.61 8.17 13.42
C PRO A 14 -13.77 9.42 13.09
N ILE A 15 -14.38 10.37 12.38
CA ILE A 15 -13.86 11.72 12.14
C ILE A 15 -14.93 12.76 12.55
N PRO A 16 -14.67 14.09 12.54
CA PRO A 16 -15.66 15.08 13.01
C PRO A 16 -17.05 14.97 12.37
N THR A 17 -17.15 14.45 11.15
CA THR A 17 -18.42 14.08 10.52
C THR A 17 -18.27 12.75 9.78
N GLY A 18 -18.84 11.68 10.33
CA GLY A 18 -18.82 10.35 9.73
C GLY A 18 -17.60 9.51 10.11
N PHE A 19 -17.11 8.72 9.16
CA PHE A 19 -15.97 7.82 9.33
C PHE A 19 -14.97 8.03 8.19
N SER A 20 -13.70 7.81 8.49
CA SER A 20 -12.64 7.67 7.49
C SER A 20 -12.06 6.28 7.56
N ILE A 21 -11.32 5.91 6.52
CA ILE A 21 -10.50 4.70 6.49
C ILE A 21 -9.02 5.09 6.46
N GLU A 22 -8.18 4.12 6.78
CA GLU A 22 -6.74 4.12 6.55
C GLU A 22 -6.35 2.75 5.98
N VAL A 23 -5.27 2.69 5.20
CA VAL A 23 -4.87 1.46 4.52
C VAL A 23 -3.40 1.15 4.78
N THR A 24 -3.11 -0.10 5.11
CA THR A 24 -1.77 -0.67 5.08
C THR A 24 -1.69 -1.72 3.99
N LEU A 25 -0.74 -1.58 3.07
CA LEU A 25 -0.45 -2.56 2.03
C LEU A 25 0.89 -3.24 2.35
N ASN A 26 0.82 -4.51 2.77
CA ASN A 26 1.99 -5.36 2.96
C ASN A 26 2.34 -6.00 1.61
N VAL A 27 3.42 -5.55 0.98
CA VAL A 27 3.85 -5.93 -0.36
C VAL A 27 5.01 -6.92 -0.27
N TYR A 28 4.76 -8.16 -0.65
CA TYR A 28 5.71 -9.27 -0.60
C TYR A 28 6.34 -9.49 -1.97
N LEU A 29 7.64 -9.20 -2.05
CA LEU A 29 8.51 -9.31 -3.24
C LEU A 29 9.78 -10.09 -2.86
N ILE A 30 9.59 -11.36 -2.49
CA ILE A 30 10.66 -12.19 -1.90
C ILE A 30 11.80 -12.43 -2.90
N GLY A 31 13.03 -12.16 -2.46
CA GLY A 31 14.24 -12.30 -3.27
C GLY A 31 14.56 -11.10 -4.17
N MET A 32 13.75 -10.04 -4.14
CA MET A 32 14.05 -8.78 -4.81
C MET A 32 14.97 -7.91 -3.94
N ASP A 33 15.83 -7.13 -4.58
CA ASP A 33 16.58 -6.09 -3.87
C ASP A 33 15.62 -5.07 -3.22
N ARG A 34 15.95 -4.64 -2.00
CA ARG A 34 15.08 -3.74 -1.21
C ARG A 34 14.90 -2.39 -1.89
N GLU A 35 15.96 -1.78 -2.40
CA GLU A 35 15.90 -0.46 -3.02
C GLU A 35 15.12 -0.53 -4.35
N GLU A 36 15.31 -1.60 -5.10
CA GLU A 36 14.55 -1.83 -6.34
C GLU A 36 13.06 -2.07 -6.04
N ALA A 37 12.73 -2.82 -4.98
CA ALA A 37 11.36 -3.06 -4.55
C ALA A 37 10.67 -1.76 -4.11
N GLU A 38 11.36 -0.90 -3.37
CA GLU A 38 10.87 0.42 -2.97
C GLU A 38 10.57 1.31 -4.18
N LYS A 39 11.48 1.37 -5.15
CA LYS A 39 11.26 2.12 -6.41
C LYS A 39 10.06 1.57 -7.19
N LEU A 40 9.93 0.25 -7.27
CA LEU A 40 8.82 -0.41 -7.95
C LEU A 40 7.47 -0.08 -7.30
N VAL A 41 7.39 -0.19 -5.96
CA VAL A 41 6.17 0.12 -5.21
C VAL A 41 5.81 1.61 -5.32
N ALA A 42 6.80 2.51 -5.24
CA ALA A 42 6.57 3.93 -5.44
C ALA A 42 6.03 4.23 -6.85
N ALA A 43 6.60 3.63 -7.89
CA ALA A 43 6.12 3.77 -9.26
C ALA A 43 4.69 3.22 -9.42
N ALA A 44 4.39 2.06 -8.83
CA ALA A 44 3.05 1.48 -8.84
C ALA A 44 2.03 2.38 -8.13
N HIS A 45 2.39 3.00 -7.02
CA HIS A 45 1.52 3.93 -6.29
C HIS A 45 1.16 5.20 -7.09
N ILE A 46 2.01 5.61 -8.03
CA ILE A 46 1.71 6.74 -8.93
C ILE A 46 0.58 6.37 -9.92
N VAL A 47 0.61 5.15 -10.46
CA VAL A 47 -0.29 4.75 -11.56
C VAL A 47 -1.50 3.93 -11.10
N CYS A 48 -1.47 3.37 -9.90
CA CYS A 48 -2.56 2.54 -9.38
C CYS A 48 -3.88 3.33 -9.31
N PRO A 49 -4.97 2.85 -9.96
CA PRO A 49 -6.25 3.56 -9.98
C PRO A 49 -6.80 3.83 -8.57
N TYR A 50 -6.66 2.89 -7.64
CA TYR A 50 -7.11 3.06 -6.26
C TYR A 50 -6.29 4.12 -5.53
N SER A 51 -4.97 4.10 -5.68
CA SER A 51 -4.11 5.14 -5.10
C SER A 51 -4.44 6.53 -5.65
N ASN A 52 -4.79 6.64 -6.93
CA ASN A 52 -5.26 7.91 -7.50
C ASN A 52 -6.61 8.34 -6.95
N ALA A 53 -7.55 7.40 -6.76
CA ALA A 53 -8.86 7.69 -6.19
C ALA A 53 -8.80 8.14 -4.71
N THR A 54 -7.84 7.63 -3.94
CA THR A 54 -7.73 7.90 -2.50
C THR A 54 -6.68 8.95 -2.13
N ARG A 55 -5.93 9.47 -3.11
CA ARG A 55 -4.86 10.44 -2.90
C ARG A 55 -5.36 11.68 -2.16
N ASN A 56 -4.63 12.07 -1.11
CA ASN A 56 -4.95 13.21 -0.24
C ASN A 56 -6.25 13.09 0.56
N ASN A 57 -6.91 11.92 0.54
CA ASN A 57 -8.16 11.69 1.28
C ASN A 57 -7.98 10.72 2.46
N ILE A 58 -7.06 9.77 2.34
CA ILE A 58 -6.76 8.77 3.38
C ILE A 58 -5.26 8.54 3.47
N ASP A 59 -4.81 8.06 4.62
CA ASP A 59 -3.44 7.60 4.80
C ASP A 59 -3.28 6.19 4.20
N VAL A 60 -2.19 6.02 3.43
CA VAL A 60 -1.82 4.74 2.83
C VAL A 60 -0.37 4.44 3.18
N THR A 61 -0.14 3.36 3.92
CA THR A 61 1.18 2.88 4.33
C THR A 61 1.58 1.68 3.49
N PHE A 62 2.84 1.62 3.06
CA PHE A 62 3.40 0.48 2.34
C PHE A 62 4.47 -0.21 3.19
N ASN A 63 4.24 -1.47 3.54
CA ASN A 63 5.23 -2.31 4.19
C ASN A 63 5.82 -3.25 3.14
N ILE A 64 7.07 -3.07 2.78
CA ILE A 64 7.73 -3.89 1.77
C ILE A 64 8.44 -5.04 2.46
N VAL A 65 8.23 -6.26 1.98
CA VAL A 65 8.84 -7.49 2.51
C VAL A 65 9.57 -8.20 1.36
N THR A 66 10.88 -8.35 1.51
CA THR A 66 11.77 -8.90 0.48
C THR A 66 12.46 -10.20 0.91
N GLU A 67 12.26 -10.60 2.17
CA GLU A 67 12.84 -11.78 2.83
C GLU A 67 11.78 -12.51 3.66
#